data_AF-A0A231VP88-F1
#
_entry.id   AF-A0A231VP88-F1
#
_cell.length_a   1.000
_cell.length_b   1.000
_cell.length_c   1.000
_cell.angle_alpha   90.00
_cell.angle_beta   90.00
_cell.angle_gamma   90.00
#
_symmetry.space_group_name_H-M   'P 1'
#
loop_
_entity.id
_entity.type
_entity.pdbx_description
1 polymer ?
#
loop_
_entity_poly.entity_id
_entity_poly.type
_entity_poly.pdbx_seq_one_letter_code
_entity_poly.pdbx_strand_id
1 'polypeptide(L)'
;RQDDYLVLATTQLGLQPQEIIQLYARRWQIENYFKVAKQYLRLDKSQVQNYDGLCGHLAIVMMTYDLLAWQERQNQDDRTIGDLFFI
;
A
#
# COMPACT_ATOMS: atom_id res chain seq x y z
N ARG A 1 1.67 -28.23 -15.12
CA ARG A 1 2.28 -27.34 -14.10
C ARG A 1 3.03 -26.30 -14.91
N GLN A 2 2.47 -25.12 -15.07
CA GLN A 2 3.02 -24.08 -15.94
C GLN A 2 4.06 -23.32 -15.12
N ASP A 3 5.30 -23.31 -15.57
CA ASP A 3 6.37 -22.55 -14.91
C ASP A 3 6.03 -21.06 -15.05
N ASP A 4 5.52 -20.46 -13.97
CA ASP A 4 5.24 -19.03 -13.91
C ASP A 4 6.58 -18.28 -13.81
N TYR A 5 7.04 -17.74 -14.93
CA TYR A 5 8.22 -16.90 -14.99
C TYR A 5 7.85 -15.45 -14.66
N LEU A 6 8.41 -14.90 -13.58
CA LEU A 6 8.28 -13.49 -13.24
C LEU A 6 9.33 -12.67 -14.01
N VAL A 7 8.89 -11.89 -15.00
CA VAL A 7 9.76 -11.00 -15.78
C VAL A 7 9.57 -9.56 -15.28
N LEU A 8 10.65 -8.94 -14.82
CA LEU A 8 10.68 -7.55 -14.37
C LEU A 8 11.51 -6.73 -15.36
N ALA A 9 10.96 -5.62 -15.85
CA ALA A 9 11.63 -4.72 -16.79
C ALA A 9 11.79 -3.32 -16.16
N THR A 10 12.96 -2.71 -16.32
CA THR A 10 13.25 -1.35 -15.83
C THR A 10 13.80 -0.49 -16.97
N THR A 11 13.51 0.81 -16.94
CA THR A 11 14.10 1.79 -17.86
C THR A 11 15.47 2.27 -17.41
N GLN A 12 15.86 1.98 -16.17
CA GLN A 12 17.17 2.34 -15.61
C GLN A 12 18.14 1.17 -15.72
N LEU A 13 19.06 1.26 -16.68
CA LEU A 13 20.04 0.21 -16.99
C LEU A 13 21.20 0.11 -15.98
N GLY A 14 21.33 1.08 -15.07
CA GLY A 14 22.39 1.11 -14.04
C GLY A 14 22.00 0.46 -12.71
N LEU A 15 20.75 0.01 -12.55
CA LEU A 15 20.26 -0.59 -11.30
C LEU A 15 20.70 -2.05 -11.18
N GLN A 16 21.06 -2.45 -9.97
CA GLN A 16 21.34 -3.85 -9.68
C GLN A 16 20.02 -4.66 -9.67
N PRO A 17 20.04 -5.94 -10.06
CA PRO A 17 18.85 -6.79 -10.04
C PRO A 17 18.12 -6.81 -8.69
N GLN A 18 18.86 -6.74 -7.58
CA GLN A 18 18.31 -6.71 -6.24
C GLN A 18 17.48 -5.44 -5.98
N GLU A 19 17.92 -4.29 -6.49
CA GLU A 19 17.22 -3.01 -6.34
C GLU A 19 15.93 -3.00 -7.15
N ILE A 20 15.95 -3.61 -8.34
CA ILE A 20 14.74 -3.78 -9.18
C ILE A 20 13.70 -4.60 -8.42
N ILE A 21 14.09 -5.72 -7.81
CA ILE A 21 13.19 -6.57 -7.01
C ILE A 21 12.63 -5.80 -5.82
N GLN A 22 13.46 -5.05 -5.08
CA GLN A 22 12.98 -4.23 -3.95
C GLN A 22 12.01 -3.14 -4.39
N LEU A 23 12.28 -2.49 -5.52
CA LEU A 23 11.43 -1.43 -6.06
C LEU A 23 10.07 -1.99 -6.52
N TYR A 24 10.07 -3.18 -7.12
CA TYR A 24 8.84 -3.92 -7.40
C TYR A 24 8.11 -4.38 -6.14
N ALA A 25 8.83 -4.82 -5.10
CA ALA A 25 8.21 -5.19 -3.82
C ALA A 25 7.49 -4.01 -3.16
N ARG A 26 7.99 -2.78 -3.32
CA ARG A 26 7.29 -1.56 -2.86
C ARG A 26 5.95 -1.35 -3.56
N ARG A 27 5.76 -1.83 -4.79
CA ARG A 27 4.47 -1.71 -5.51
C ARG A 27 3.33 -2.43 -4.79
N TRP A 28 3.62 -3.53 -4.10
CA TRP A 28 2.63 -4.29 -3.34
C TRP A 28 2.03 -3.49 -2.17
N GLN A 29 2.76 -2.49 -1.65
CA GLN A 29 2.30 -1.64 -0.55
C GLN A 29 0.97 -0.94 -0.88
N ILE A 30 0.75 -0.59 -2.16
CA ILE A 30 -0.49 0.02 -2.63
C ILE A 30 -1.68 -0.94 -2.52
N GLU A 31 -1.47 -2.25 -2.71
CA GLU A 31 -2.56 -3.22 -2.57
C GLU A 31 -2.99 -3.37 -1.10
N ASN A 32 -2.02 -3.35 -0.18
CA ASN A 32 -2.31 -3.31 1.25
C ASN A 32 -3.05 -2.03 1.65
N TYR A 33 -2.69 -0.88 1.09
CA TYR A 33 -3.48 0.35 1.25
C TYR A 33 -4.93 0.13 0.84
N PHE A 34 -5.19 -0.35 -0.38
CA PHE A 34 -6.55 -0.57 -0.86
C PHE A 34 -7.32 -1.63 -0.06
N LYS A 35 -6.64 -2.67 0.44
CA LYS A 35 -7.22 -3.68 1.33
C LYS A 35 -7.70 -3.02 2.63
N VAL A 36 -6.84 -2.24 3.28
CA VAL A 36 -7.16 -1.54 4.53
C VAL A 36 -8.24 -0.47 4.33
N ALA A 37 -8.14 0.31 3.25
CA ALA A 37 -9.11 1.34 2.92
C ALA A 37 -10.52 0.78 2.69
N LYS A 38 -10.64 -0.35 1.98
CA LYS A 38 -11.93 -1.01 1.78
C LYS A 38 -12.47 -1.66 3.05
N GLN A 39 -11.62 -2.37 3.80
CA GLN A 39 -12.03 -3.18 4.94
C GLN A 39 -12.32 -2.35 6.21
N TYR A 40 -11.43 -1.40 6.55
CA TYR A 40 -11.51 -0.64 7.79
C TYR A 40 -12.11 0.75 7.58
N LEU A 41 -11.79 1.41 6.48
CA LEU A 41 -12.23 2.78 6.20
C LEU A 41 -13.51 2.83 5.34
N ARG A 42 -14.09 1.66 5.03
CA ARG A 42 -15.37 1.50 4.34
C ARG A 42 -15.44 2.28 3.02
N LEU A 43 -14.31 2.39 2.30
CA LEU A 43 -14.24 3.05 1.00
C LEU A 43 -15.31 2.53 0.01
N ASP A 44 -15.65 1.25 0.11
CA ASP A 44 -16.65 0.56 -0.74
C ASP A 44 -18.10 0.73 -0.27
N LYS A 45 -18.35 1.37 0.89
CA LYS A 45 -19.71 1.55 1.45
C LYS A 45 -20.11 3.01 1.59
N SER A 46 -19.58 3.88 0.73
CA SER A 46 -20.07 5.26 0.67
C SER A 46 -21.37 5.33 -0.16
N GLN A 47 -22.45 5.83 0.45
CA GLN A 47 -23.71 6.11 -0.27
C GLN A 47 -23.71 7.52 -0.88
N VAL A 48 -22.54 8.13 -1.00
CA VAL A 48 -22.39 9.51 -1.46
C VAL A 48 -22.59 9.55 -2.97
N GLN A 49 -23.67 10.19 -3.41
CA GLN A 49 -24.01 10.31 -4.83
C GLN A 49 -23.48 11.58 -5.49
N ASN A 50 -22.93 12.51 -4.71
CA ASN A 50 -22.32 13.74 -5.21
C ASN A 50 -20.81 13.56 -5.44
N TYR A 51 -20.30 14.07 -6.56
CA TYR A 51 -18.90 13.95 -6.95
C TYR A 51 -17.96 14.61 -5.94
N ASP A 52 -18.28 15.82 -5.48
CA ASP A 52 -17.47 16.54 -4.49
C ASP A 52 -17.43 15.80 -3.15
N GLY A 53 -18.53 15.16 -2.78
CA GLY A 53 -18.61 14.35 -1.57
C GLY A 53 -17.80 13.06 -1.69
N LEU A 54 -17.72 12.46 -2.87
CA LEU A 54 -16.89 11.29 -3.14
C LEU A 54 -15.40 11.66 -3.08
N CYS A 55 -15.01 12.78 -3.68
CA CYS A 55 -13.64 13.30 -3.60
C CYS A 55 -13.25 13.63 -2.15
N GLY A 56 -14.13 14.27 -1.38
CA GLY A 56 -13.91 14.52 0.04
C GLY A 56 -13.78 13.24 0.86
N HIS A 57 -14.65 12.25 0.61
CA HIS A 57 -14.57 10.95 1.27
C HIS A 57 -13.25 10.24 0.96
N LEU A 58 -12.83 10.22 -0.31
CA LEU A 58 -11.56 9.64 -0.72
C LEU A 58 -10.37 10.34 -0.05
N ALA A 59 -10.37 11.67 0.01
CA ALA A 59 -9.32 12.44 0.67
C ALA A 59 -9.22 12.13 2.18
N ILE A 60 -10.36 12.01 2.87
CA ILE A 60 -10.40 11.65 4.29
C ILE A 60 -9.87 10.22 4.51
N VAL A 61 -10.27 9.27 3.66
CA VAL A 61 -9.79 7.88 3.73
C VAL A 61 -8.27 7.82 3.52
N MET A 62 -7.73 8.55 2.53
CA MET A 62 -6.29 8.67 2.31
C MET A 62 -5.57 9.23 3.53
N MET A 63 -6.03 10.39 4.05
CA MET A 63 -5.41 11.03 5.22
C MET A 63 -5.48 10.17 6.49
N THR A 64 -6.60 9.45 6.69
CA THR A 64 -6.77 8.60 7.87
C THR A 64 -5.85 7.38 7.79
N TYR A 65 -5.68 6.80 6.61
CA TYR A 65 -4.68 5.75 6.42
C TYR A 65 -3.26 6.25 6.66
N ASP A 66 -2.89 7.42 6.12
CA ASP A 66 -1.56 7.98 6.30
C ASP A 66 -1.26 8.23 7.79
N LEU A 67 -2.26 8.71 8.54
CA LEU A 67 -2.15 8.88 9.98
C LEU A 67 -1.96 7.55 10.72
N LEU A 68 -2.74 6.52 10.36
CA LEU A 68 -2.61 5.18 10.95
C LEU A 68 -1.25 4.55 10.63
N ALA A 69 -0.79 4.66 9.38
CA ALA A 69 0.52 4.17 8.96
C ALA A 69 1.66 4.93 9.65
N TRP A 70 1.50 6.24 9.88
CA TRP A 70 2.46 7.04 10.65
C TRP A 70 2.47 6.64 12.12
N GLN A 71 1.30 6.49 12.75
CA GLN A 71 1.19 6.05 14.14
C GLN A 71 1.80 4.66 14.32
N GLU A 72 1.57 3.72 13.40
CA GLU A 72 2.18 2.39 13.44
C GLU A 72 3.71 2.47 13.41
N ARG A 73 4.29 3.31 12.55
CA ARG A 73 5.76 3.51 12.50
C ARG A 73 6.32 4.09 13.79
N GLN A 74 5.59 4.99 14.43
CA GLN A 74 6.01 5.58 15.70
C GLN A 74 5.87 4.60 16.87
N ASN A 75 4.88 3.71 16.81
CA ASN A 75 4.61 2.74 17.86
C ASN A 75 5.47 1.47 17.73
N GLN A 76 6.04 1.20 16.55
CA GLN A 76 6.96 0.09 16.29
C GLN A 76 8.44 0.40 16.63
N ASP A 77 8.78 1.62 17.10
CA ASP A 77 10.15 1.92 17.51
C ASP A 77 10.38 1.62 19.00
N ASP A 78 10.48 0.33 19.30
CA ASP A 78 11.44 -0.19 20.27
C ASP A 78 11.84 -1.63 19.84
N ARG A 79 12.83 -1.71 18.94
CA ARG A 79 13.62 -2.91 18.62
C ARG A 79 12.85 -4.18 18.19
N THR A 80 12.35 -4.24 16.95
CA THR A 80 12.40 -5.53 16.20
C THR A 80 12.27 -5.32 14.69
N ILE A 81 13.36 -5.62 14.00
CA ILE A 81 13.39 -5.85 12.55
C ILE A 81 12.49 -7.05 12.25
N GLY A 82 11.39 -6.84 11.52
CA GLY A 82 10.81 -7.86 10.65
C GLY A 82 9.49 -8.49 11.07
N ASP A 83 8.39 -7.72 11.06
CA ASP A 83 7.06 -8.33 10.89
C ASP A 83 6.02 -7.41 10.23
N LEU A 84 6.46 -6.64 9.24
CA LEU A 84 5.56 -5.93 8.33
C LEU A 84 4.93 -6.99 7.40
N PHE A 85 3.63 -7.26 7.63
CA PHE A 85 2.69 -8.09 6.87
C PHE A 85 2.53 -9.56 7.29
N PHE A 86 1.83 -9.79 8.41
CA PHE A 86 1.02 -10.99 8.61
C PHE A 86 -0.43 -10.61 8.94
N ILE A 87 -1.36 -10.89 8.00
CA ILE A 87 -2.71 -11.50 8.11
C ILE A 87 -3.20 -11.78 6.67
#